data_AF-A0A4R5VGS7-F1
#
_entry.id   AF-A0A4R5VGS7-F1
#
_cell.length_a   1.000
_cell.length_b   1.000
_cell.length_c   1.000
_cell.angle_alpha   90.00
_cell.angle_beta   90.00
_cell.angle_gamma   90.00
#
_symmetry.space_group_name_H-M   'P 1'
#
loop_
_entity.id
_entity.type
_entity.pdbx_description
1 polymer ?
#
loop_
_entity_poly.entity_id
_entity_poly.type
_entity_poly.pdbx_seq_one_letter_code
_entity_poly.pdbx_strand_id
1 'polypeptide(L)'
;MQNSGTEMQKLVDRLGGWPPHFDDVERGHGESLLRYLRRDGLVDEPVFGQVVRYAVHRAAFDRLSVLIVDEGFEATEGNFLSGLCQQRAFHENRLAALEKELLGTPYVRAKTGMGAQTSFMDLLGDAGRAEAGGKVTPFKPLTRRAGRG
;
A
#
# COMPACT_ATOMS: atom_id res chain seq x y z
N MET A 1 16.56 -16.18 19.25
CA MET A 1 15.73 -15.22 18.48
C MET A 1 16.33 -15.01 17.08
N GLN A 2 16.36 -16.04 16.21
CA GLN A 2 17.08 -15.97 14.90
C GLN A 2 16.26 -16.41 13.67
N ASN A 3 14.96 -16.74 13.81
CA ASN A 3 14.16 -17.24 12.67
C ASN A 3 13.47 -16.13 11.84
N SER A 4 13.31 -14.91 12.36
CA SER A 4 12.48 -13.88 11.73
C SER A 4 13.11 -13.26 10.48
N GLY A 5 14.44 -13.13 10.44
CA GLY A 5 15.16 -12.57 9.29
C GLY A 5 15.07 -13.48 8.07
N THR A 6 15.17 -14.79 8.28
CA THR A 6 15.10 -15.80 7.21
C THR A 6 13.70 -15.93 6.64
N GLU A 7 12.65 -15.73 7.45
CA GLU A 7 11.27 -15.78 6.95
C GLU A 7 10.86 -14.54 6.17
N MET A 8 11.31 -13.36 6.58
CA MET A 8 11.01 -12.14 5.84
C MET A 8 11.71 -12.13 4.48
N GLN A 9 12.97 -12.56 4.44
CA GLN A 9 13.69 -12.71 3.18
C GLN A 9 12.96 -13.67 2.23
N LYS A 10 12.52 -14.84 2.72
CA LYS A 10 11.73 -15.80 1.93
C LYS A 10 10.41 -15.20 1.40
N LEU A 11 9.75 -14.33 2.18
CA LEU A 11 8.54 -13.65 1.74
C LEU A 11 8.85 -12.66 0.62
N VAL A 12 9.88 -11.83 0.81
CA VAL A 12 10.32 -10.85 -0.19
C VAL A 12 10.74 -11.53 -1.48
N ASP A 13 11.50 -12.63 -1.41
CA ASP A 13 11.95 -13.39 -2.58
C ASP A 13 10.76 -13.95 -3.39
N ARG A 14 9.67 -14.37 -2.71
CA ARG A 14 8.44 -14.81 -3.37
C ARG A 14 7.66 -13.68 -4.03
N LEU A 15 7.80 -12.46 -3.53
CA LEU A 15 7.14 -11.26 -4.05
C LEU A 15 7.96 -10.54 -5.13
N GLY A 16 9.04 -11.17 -5.62
CA GLY A 16 9.88 -10.64 -6.70
C GLY A 16 11.18 -9.96 -6.23
N GLY A 17 11.46 -9.95 -4.93
CA GLY A 17 12.66 -9.36 -4.37
C GLY A 17 12.61 -7.84 -4.20
N TRP A 18 13.58 -7.28 -3.48
CA TRP A 18 13.76 -5.83 -3.42
C TRP A 18 14.29 -5.30 -4.77
N PRO A 19 13.89 -4.08 -5.18
CA PRO A 19 14.46 -3.46 -6.37
C PRO A 19 16.00 -3.35 -6.27
N PRO A 20 16.73 -3.50 -7.39
CA PRO A 20 18.20 -3.55 -7.38
C PRO A 20 18.86 -2.23 -6.95
N HIS A 21 18.13 -1.11 -7.07
CA HIS A 21 18.61 0.21 -6.66
C HIS A 21 18.35 0.53 -5.18
N PHE A 22 17.71 -0.36 -4.43
CA PHE A 22 17.47 -0.15 -2.99
C PHE A 22 18.73 -0.42 -2.20
N ASP A 23 19.10 0.56 -1.39
CA ASP A 23 20.07 0.47 -0.30
C ASP A 23 19.42 -0.08 0.99
N ASP A 24 20.23 -0.15 2.05
CA ASP A 24 19.78 -0.68 3.35
C ASP A 24 18.72 0.20 4.02
N VAL A 25 18.67 1.50 3.70
CA VAL A 25 17.68 2.45 4.24
C VAL A 25 16.32 2.17 3.65
N GLU A 26 16.19 2.09 2.32
CA GLU A 26 14.91 1.76 1.70
C GLU A 26 14.43 0.36 2.13
N ARG A 27 15.33 -0.63 2.12
CA ARG A 27 15.00 -1.99 2.57
C ARG A 27 14.55 -1.98 4.03
N GLY A 28 15.22 -1.25 4.90
CA GLY A 28 14.85 -1.12 6.31
C GLY A 28 13.44 -0.57 6.51
N HIS A 29 13.08 0.52 5.80
CA HIS A 29 11.73 1.08 5.86
C HIS A 29 10.67 0.13 5.30
N GLY A 30 10.95 -0.48 4.14
CA GLY A 30 10.06 -1.45 3.50
C GLY A 30 9.83 -2.68 4.36
N GLU A 31 10.88 -3.26 4.93
CA GLU A 31 10.78 -4.42 5.83
C GLU A 31 9.99 -4.11 7.09
N SER A 32 10.16 -2.92 7.67
CA SER A 32 9.41 -2.51 8.86
C SER A 32 7.91 -2.52 8.57
N LEU A 33 7.48 -1.93 7.45
CA LEU A 33 6.08 -1.92 7.05
C LEU A 33 5.57 -3.31 6.66
N LEU A 34 6.38 -4.09 5.94
CA LEU A 34 6.02 -5.44 5.52
C LEU A 34 5.83 -6.39 6.72
N ARG A 35 6.61 -6.23 7.79
CA ARG A 35 6.42 -6.98 9.05
C ARG A 35 5.06 -6.72 9.67
N TYR A 36 4.60 -5.47 9.65
CA TYR A 36 3.28 -5.10 10.14
C TYR A 36 2.18 -5.74 9.27
N LEU A 37 2.26 -5.58 7.95
CA LEU A 37 1.25 -6.12 7.02
C LEU A 37 1.19 -7.65 7.02
N ARG A 38 2.34 -8.31 7.17
CA ARG A 38 2.44 -9.77 7.30
C ARG A 38 1.70 -10.27 8.54
N ARG A 39 1.82 -9.58 9.68
CA ARG A 39 1.11 -9.95 10.92
C ARG A 39 -0.41 -9.89 10.73
N ASP A 40 -0.88 -8.94 9.94
CA ASP A 40 -2.30 -8.73 9.69
C ASP A 40 -2.83 -9.60 8.52
N GLY A 41 -1.97 -10.40 7.88
CA GLY A 41 -2.33 -11.30 6.77
C GLY A 41 -2.63 -10.60 5.44
N LEU A 42 -2.20 -9.33 5.31
CA LEU A 42 -2.55 -8.46 4.20
C LEU A 42 -1.36 -8.26 3.25
N VAL A 43 -0.77 -9.35 2.76
CA VAL A 43 0.38 -9.28 1.85
C VAL A 43 0.12 -10.08 0.59
N ASP A 44 0.03 -9.36 -0.52
CA ASP A 44 0.09 -9.87 -1.88
C ASP A 44 1.09 -9.03 -2.71
N GLU A 45 1.24 -9.38 -3.99
CA GLU A 45 2.18 -8.71 -4.90
C GLU A 45 1.82 -7.22 -5.15
N PRO A 46 0.55 -6.84 -5.40
CA PRO A 46 0.15 -5.43 -5.45
C PRO A 46 0.49 -4.62 -4.20
N VAL A 47 0.21 -5.17 -3.02
CA VAL A 47 0.53 -4.55 -1.73
C VAL A 47 2.04 -4.42 -1.57
N PHE A 48 2.82 -5.43 -1.95
CA PHE A 48 4.27 -5.33 -1.94
C PHE A 48 4.78 -4.19 -2.86
N GLY A 49 4.18 -4.00 -4.03
CA GLY A 49 4.47 -2.85 -4.89
C GLY A 49 4.13 -1.49 -4.26
N GLN A 50 3.13 -1.42 -3.37
CA GLN A 50 2.86 -0.23 -2.56
C GLN A 50 3.89 -0.06 -1.44
N VAL A 51 4.33 -1.14 -0.79
CA VAL A 51 5.40 -1.12 0.22
C VAL A 51 6.72 -0.63 -0.37
N VAL A 52 7.08 -1.07 -1.58
CA VAL A 52 8.25 -0.59 -2.31
C VAL A 52 8.16 0.92 -2.54
N ARG A 53 7.01 1.42 -3.00
CA ARG A 53 6.79 2.87 -3.18
C ARG A 53 6.88 3.63 -1.85
N TYR A 54 6.33 3.07 -0.78
CA TYR A 54 6.44 3.65 0.56
C TYR A 54 7.90 3.79 0.99
N ALA A 55 8.70 2.73 0.84
CA ALA A 55 10.12 2.73 1.21
C ALA A 55 10.91 3.85 0.52
N VAL A 56 10.70 4.06 -0.79
CA VAL A 56 11.34 5.14 -1.56
C VAL A 56 10.96 6.50 -1.00
N HIS A 57 9.66 6.76 -0.82
CA HIS A 57 9.21 8.07 -0.33
C HIS A 57 9.64 8.31 1.12
N ARG A 58 9.74 7.27 1.94
CA ARG A 58 10.16 7.37 3.34
C ARG A 58 11.65 7.69 3.45
N ALA A 59 12.50 6.97 2.71
CA ALA A 59 13.93 7.26 2.68
C ALA A 59 14.24 8.66 2.13
N ALA A 60 13.49 9.12 1.12
CA ALA A 60 13.63 10.47 0.59
C ALA A 60 13.18 11.54 1.61
N PHE A 61 12.07 11.32 2.32
CA PHE A 61 11.62 12.21 3.38
C PHE A 61 12.65 12.33 4.51
N ASP A 62 13.22 11.20 4.96
CA ASP A 62 14.21 11.20 6.05
C ASP A 62 15.51 11.91 5.60
N ARG A 63 15.99 11.66 4.38
CA ARG A 63 17.13 12.39 3.80
C ARG A 63 16.90 13.90 3.71
N LEU A 64 15.74 14.32 3.18
CA LEU A 64 15.39 15.74 3.09
C LEU A 64 15.24 16.40 4.47
N SER A 65 14.72 15.66 5.45
CA SER A 65 14.56 16.17 6.81
C SER A 65 15.90 16.48 7.47
N VAL A 66 16.92 15.63 7.25
CA VAL A 66 18.30 15.90 7.71
C VAL A 66 18.87 17.12 7.02
N LEU A 67 18.77 17.20 5.68
CA LEU A 67 19.29 18.33 4.92
C LEU A 67 18.67 19.69 5.31
N ILE A 68 17.36 19.72 5.58
CA ILE A 68 16.67 20.94 6.03
C ILE A 68 17.21 21.42 7.38
N VAL A 69 17.49 20.48 8.30
CA VAL A 69 18.08 20.81 9.60
C VAL A 69 19.50 21.34 9.44
N ASP A 70 20.30 20.70 8.58
CA ASP A 70 21.68 21.08 8.32
C ASP A 70 21.80 22.45 7.61
N GLU A 71 20.85 22.80 6.72
CA GLU A 71 20.82 24.10 6.04
C GLU A 71 20.50 25.28 6.98
N GLY A 72 19.95 25.02 8.17
CA GLY A 72 19.66 26.09 9.15
C GLY A 72 18.74 27.18 8.61
N PHE A 73 17.73 26.82 7.81
CA PHE A 73 16.88 27.78 7.11
C PHE A 73 16.12 28.72 8.07
N GLU A 74 16.35 30.03 7.94
CA GLU A 74 15.54 31.08 8.59
C GLU A 74 14.43 31.56 7.64
N ALA A 75 13.18 31.37 8.06
CA ALA A 75 12.02 31.84 7.30
C ALA A 75 11.96 33.38 7.30
N THR A 76 11.80 33.98 6.12
CA THR A 76 11.61 35.43 5.95
C THR A 76 10.21 35.74 5.45
N GLU A 77 9.71 36.97 5.65
CA GLU A 77 8.34 37.41 5.31
C GLU A 77 7.92 37.17 3.85
N GLY A 78 8.86 36.95 2.93
CA GLY A 78 8.60 36.64 1.52
C GLY A 78 8.85 35.19 1.11
N ASN A 79 9.37 34.33 2.00
CA ASN A 79 9.75 32.96 1.67
C ASN A 79 9.39 32.01 2.81
N PHE A 80 8.17 31.47 2.74
CA PHE A 80 7.57 30.66 3.80
C PHE A 80 8.10 29.22 3.86
N LEU A 81 8.65 28.70 2.74
CA LEU A 81 9.18 27.33 2.65
C LEU A 81 10.34 27.26 1.65
N SER A 82 11.52 26.83 2.13
CA SER A 82 12.65 26.51 1.25
C SER A 82 12.26 25.44 0.22
N GLY A 83 12.99 25.37 -0.90
CA GLY A 83 12.75 24.35 -1.94
C GLY A 83 12.82 22.92 -1.39
N LEU A 84 13.69 22.67 -0.41
CA LEU A 84 13.78 21.38 0.29
C LEU A 84 12.53 21.10 1.12
N CYS A 85 11.99 22.09 1.83
CA CYS A 85 10.74 21.94 2.58
C CYS A 85 9.56 21.59 1.67
N GLN A 86 9.50 22.16 0.47
CA GLN A 86 8.46 21.84 -0.52
C GLN A 86 8.60 20.40 -1.04
N GLN A 87 9.84 19.96 -1.34
CA GLN A 87 10.11 18.58 -1.74
C GLN A 87 9.75 17.61 -0.63
N ARG A 88 10.12 17.91 0.63
CA ARG A 88 9.76 17.09 1.79
C ARG A 88 8.25 16.97 1.94
N ALA A 89 7.51 18.08 1.79
CA ALA A 89 6.05 18.09 1.86
C ALA A 89 5.40 17.24 0.74
N PHE A 90 5.99 17.19 -0.46
CA PHE A 90 5.54 16.27 -1.51
C PHE A 90 5.66 14.80 -1.08
N HIS A 91 6.81 14.42 -0.49
CA HIS A 91 7.00 13.06 0.02
C HIS A 91 6.06 12.76 1.19
N GLU A 92 5.83 13.70 2.09
CA GLU A 92 4.88 13.58 3.21
C GLU A 92 3.46 13.30 2.73
N ASN A 93 2.97 14.08 1.76
CA ASN A 93 1.65 13.85 1.17
C ASN A 93 1.53 12.48 0.50
N ARG A 94 2.60 12.03 -0.16
CA ARG A 94 2.63 10.72 -0.80
C ARG A 94 2.66 9.58 0.20
N LEU A 95 3.38 9.74 1.31
CA LEU A 95 3.40 8.81 2.44
C LEU A 95 2.01 8.70 3.07
N ALA A 96 1.35 9.83 3.37
CA ALA A 96 0.01 9.83 3.95
C ALA A 96 -1.02 9.08 3.06
N ALA A 97 -0.92 9.23 1.73
CA ALA A 97 -1.76 8.49 0.80
C ALA A 97 -1.49 6.98 0.84
N LEU A 98 -0.20 6.58 0.82
CA LEU A 98 0.20 5.18 0.88
C LEU A 98 -0.16 4.53 2.22
N GLU A 99 0.04 5.24 3.34
CA GLU A 99 -0.33 4.77 4.68
C GLU A 99 -1.84 4.60 4.81
N LYS A 100 -2.64 5.48 4.21
CA LYS A 100 -4.10 5.31 4.18
C LYS A 100 -4.52 4.06 3.40
N GLU A 101 -3.84 3.75 2.30
CA GLU A 101 -4.11 2.55 1.49
C GLU A 101 -3.68 1.26 2.22
N LEU A 102 -2.49 1.27 2.80
CA LEU A 102 -1.86 0.10 3.43
C LEU A 102 -2.39 -0.19 4.84
N LEU A 103 -2.60 0.86 5.63
CA LEU A 103 -2.97 0.78 7.06
C LEU A 103 -4.42 1.18 7.31
N GLY A 104 -5.17 1.56 6.27
CA GLY A 104 -6.59 1.89 6.39
C GLY A 104 -7.36 0.78 7.07
N THR A 105 -8.23 1.12 8.03
CA THR A 105 -8.99 0.12 8.81
C THR A 105 -9.75 -0.84 7.89
N PRO A 106 -10.07 -2.08 8.33
CA PRO A 106 -10.85 -3.04 7.53
C PRO A 106 -12.13 -2.43 6.92
N TYR A 107 -12.77 -1.50 7.63
CA TYR A 107 -13.92 -0.73 7.16
C TYR A 107 -13.62 0.18 5.96
N VAL A 108 -12.47 0.86 5.95
CA VAL A 108 -12.04 1.70 4.82
C VAL A 108 -11.75 0.82 3.61
N ARG A 109 -11.08 -0.32 3.79
CA ARG A 109 -10.79 -1.28 2.70
C ARG A 109 -12.06 -1.90 2.10
N ALA A 110 -13.04 -2.24 2.94
CA ALA A 110 -14.35 -2.72 2.50
C ALA A 110 -15.12 -1.65 1.70
N LYS A 111 -15.03 -0.37 2.11
CA LYS A 111 -15.67 0.76 1.43
C LYS A 111 -15.00 1.12 0.08
N THR A 112 -13.70 0.89 -0.08
CA THR A 112 -12.95 1.13 -1.33
C THR A 112 -13.05 -0.03 -2.33
N GLY A 113 -13.84 -1.07 -2.03
CA GLY A 113 -14.04 -2.20 -2.95
C GLY A 113 -12.93 -3.25 -2.94
N MET A 114 -11.94 -3.13 -2.04
CA MET A 114 -10.94 -4.19 -1.81
C MET A 114 -11.48 -5.31 -0.90
N GLY A 115 -12.71 -5.18 -0.40
CA GLY A 115 -13.37 -6.16 0.47
C GLY A 115 -14.00 -7.37 -0.24
N ALA A 116 -13.73 -7.57 -1.53
CA ALA A 116 -14.26 -8.70 -2.29
C ALA A 116 -13.22 -9.31 -3.25
N GLN A 117 -11.97 -9.46 -2.83
CA GLN A 117 -11.23 -10.63 -3.27
C GLN A 117 -11.66 -11.78 -2.37
N THR A 118 -12.74 -12.45 -2.76
CA THR A 118 -12.93 -13.85 -2.38
C THR A 118 -11.72 -14.58 -2.93
N SER A 119 -10.74 -14.85 -2.06
CA SER A 119 -9.63 -15.72 -2.37
C SER A 119 -10.19 -16.99 -2.99
N PHE A 120 -9.68 -17.38 -4.16
CA PHE A 120 -10.08 -18.63 -4.81
C PHE A 120 -9.86 -19.84 -3.86
N MET A 121 -8.98 -19.70 -2.86
CA MET A 121 -8.73 -20.70 -1.83
C MET A 121 -9.83 -20.77 -0.76
N ASP A 122 -10.57 -19.68 -0.50
CA ASP A 122 -11.75 -19.72 0.41
C ASP A 122 -12.89 -20.53 -0.22
N LEU A 123 -13.03 -20.48 -1.55
CA LEU A 123 -14.01 -21.30 -2.29
C LEU A 123 -13.58 -22.76 -2.42
N LEU A 124 -12.27 -23.05 -2.35
CA LEU A 124 -11.76 -24.41 -2.44
C LEU A 124 -11.92 -25.19 -1.13
N GLY A 125 -12.00 -24.50 0.01
CA GLY A 125 -12.24 -25.11 1.32
C GLY A 125 -13.70 -25.47 1.63
N ASP A 126 -14.67 -24.88 0.90
CA ASP A 126 -16.11 -25.06 1.15
C ASP A 126 -16.81 -26.00 0.15
N ALA A 127 -16.03 -26.74 -0.65
CA ALA A 127 -16.53 -27.78 -1.57
C ALA A 127 -17.06 -29.04 -0.84
N GLY A 128 -17.59 -28.89 0.37
CA GLY A 128 -18.13 -29.94 1.23
C GLY A 128 -19.62 -29.84 1.54
N ARG A 129 -20.34 -28.78 1.11
CA ARG A 129 -21.81 -28.71 1.25
C ARG A 129 -22.47 -28.17 -0.02
N ALA A 130 -22.78 -29.10 -0.91
CA ALA A 130 -23.83 -28.90 -1.88
C ALA A 130 -25.19 -28.81 -1.16
N GLU A 131 -25.89 -27.69 -1.27
CA GLU A 131 -27.35 -27.65 -1.45
C GLU A 131 -27.79 -26.37 -2.18
N ALA A 132 -28.47 -26.62 -3.31
CA ALA A 132 -29.65 -25.93 -3.82
C ALA A 132 -29.66 -24.40 -4.07
N GLY A 133 -29.76 -24.04 -5.35
CA GLY A 133 -30.87 -23.19 -5.79
C GLY A 133 -30.63 -21.71 -6.09
N GLY A 134 -29.39 -21.27 -6.34
CA GLY A 134 -29.12 -19.89 -6.78
C GLY A 134 -29.51 -19.65 -8.24
N LYS A 135 -30.72 -19.14 -8.50
CA LYS A 135 -31.14 -18.65 -9.83
C LYS A 135 -30.18 -17.54 -10.29
N VAL A 136 -29.22 -17.88 -11.16
CA VAL A 136 -28.33 -16.91 -11.80
C VAL A 136 -29.19 -16.03 -12.71
N THR A 137 -29.41 -14.78 -12.30
CA THR A 137 -30.10 -13.80 -13.13
C THR A 137 -29.13 -13.32 -14.21
N PRO A 138 -29.43 -13.55 -15.50
CA PRO A 138 -28.57 -13.05 -16.58
C PRO A 138 -28.59 -11.51 -16.60
N PHE A 139 -27.44 -10.95 -16.95
CA PHE A 139 -27.23 -9.50 -17.07
C PHE A 139 -28.27 -8.88 -18.02
N LYS A 140 -29.04 -7.91 -17.51
CA LYS A 140 -29.94 -7.08 -18.32
C LYS A 140 -29.19 -5.80 -18.73
N PRO A 141 -28.88 -5.59 -20.01
CA PRO A 141 -28.30 -4.33 -20.45
C PRO A 141 -29.30 -3.19 -20.25
N LEU A 142 -28.83 -2.07 -19.71
CA LEU A 142 -29.59 -0.84 -19.49
C LEU A 142 -30.08 -0.29 -20.83
N THR A 143 -31.34 -0.57 -21.19
CA THR A 143 -31.99 0.13 -22.30
C THR A 143 -32.24 1.58 -21.89
N ARG A 144 -31.49 2.50 -22.50
CA ARG A 144 -31.69 3.95 -22.37
C ARG A 144 -33.14 4.27 -22.72
N ARG A 145 -33.89 4.79 -21.76
CA ARG A 145 -35.27 5.26 -21.94
C ARG A 145 -35.25 6.41 -22.96
N ALA A 146 -35.56 6.11 -24.21
CA ALA A 146 -35.81 7.14 -25.22
C ALA A 146 -37.03 7.95 -24.76
N GLY A 147 -36.85 9.26 -24.65
CA GLY A 147 -37.91 10.19 -24.28
C GLY A 147 -39.07 10.13 -25.28
N ARG A 148 -40.28 10.23 -24.75
CA ARG A 148 -41.51 10.45 -25.52
C ARG A 148 -41.40 11.80 -26.24
N GLY A 149 -41.53 11.78 -27.57
CA GLY A 149 -42.22 12.84 -28.29
C GLY A 149 -43.73 12.69 -28.12
#